data_AF-A0A7V4U4T4-F1
#
_entry.id   AF-A0A7V4U4T4-F1
#
_cell.length_a   1.000
_cell.length_b   1.000
_cell.length_c   1.000
_cell.angle_alpha   90.00
_cell.angle_beta   90.00
_cell.angle_gamma   90.00
#
_symmetry.space_group_name_H-M   'P 1'
#
loop_
_entity.id
_entity.type
_entity.pdbx_description
1 polymer ?
#
loop_
_entity_poly.entity_id
_entity_poly.type
_entity_poly.pdbx_seq_one_letter_code
_entity_poly.pdbx_strand_id
1 'polypeptide(L)' 'MFKTEQTYLTLSEYLSEIREVIQDYFFDYQWITAEIADIKSDKNGRYWFTLVEKKEDEIIAQIDAVLWKGEIVNNFF' A
#
# COMPACT_ATOMS: atom_id res chain seq x y z
N MET A 1 -40.89 10.67 -0.23
CA MET A 1 -39.57 10.73 -0.90
C MET A 1 -38.55 11.03 0.18
N PHE A 2 -37.77 10.03 0.60
CA PHE A 2 -36.73 10.24 1.61
C PHE A 2 -35.56 10.98 0.94
N LYS A 3 -35.25 12.19 1.42
CA LYS A 3 -34.00 12.85 1.06
C LYS A 3 -32.90 12.17 1.84
N THR A 4 -32.10 11.37 1.18
CA THR A 4 -30.81 10.93 1.72
C THR A 4 -29.87 12.13 1.63
N GLU A 5 -29.51 12.71 2.76
CA GLU A 5 -28.38 13.63 2.80
C GLU A 5 -27.12 12.83 2.47
N GLN A 6 -26.41 13.26 1.43
CA GLN A 6 -25.20 12.60 0.97
C GLN A 6 -24.04 13.14 1.80
N THR A 7 -23.56 12.34 2.77
CA THR A 7 -22.36 12.66 3.54
C THR A 7 -21.15 12.43 2.65
N TYR A 8 -20.30 13.46 2.48
CA TYR A 8 -19.04 13.35 1.77
C TYR A 8 -17.90 13.22 2.77
N LEU A 9 -17.02 12.26 2.54
CA LEU A 9 -15.73 12.17 3.21
C LEU A 9 -14.67 12.84 2.34
N THR A 10 -13.77 13.57 2.98
CA THR A 10 -12.51 13.95 2.37
C THR A 10 -11.67 12.70 2.12
N LEU A 11 -10.77 12.77 1.13
CA LEU A 11 -9.83 11.67 0.87
C LEU A 11 -9.00 11.33 2.12
N SER A 12 -8.63 12.34 2.91
CA SER A 12 -7.90 12.13 4.17
C SER A 12 -8.70 11.37 5.22
N GLU A 13 -9.99 11.64 5.37
CA GLU A 13 -10.85 10.91 6.30
C GLU A 13 -10.99 9.45 5.86
N TYR A 14 -11.28 9.24 4.58
CA TYR A 14 -11.42 7.89 4.03
C TYR A 14 -10.14 7.05 4.17
N LEU A 15 -8.96 7.62 3.87
CA LEU A 15 -7.69 6.91 4.03
C LEU A 15 -7.33 6.68 5.50
N SER A 16 -7.76 7.56 6.41
CA SER A 16 -7.56 7.36 7.85
C SER A 16 -8.39 6.17 8.36
N GLU A 17 -9.64 6.06 7.94
CA GLU A 17 -10.51 4.92 8.28
C GLU A 17 -9.93 3.60 7.76
N ILE A 18 -9.42 3.56 6.53
CA ILE A 18 -8.77 2.37 5.97
C ILE A 18 -7.54 1.99 6.82
N ARG A 19 -6.70 2.97 7.16
CA ARG A 19 -5.50 2.73 7.96
C ARG A 19 -5.84 2.14 9.32
N GLU A 20 -6.84 2.68 10.01
CA GLU A 20 -7.27 2.18 11.32
C GLU A 20 -7.69 0.71 11.25
N VAL A 21 -8.57 0.35 10.31
CA VAL A 21 -9.03 -1.04 10.13
C VAL A 21 -7.86 -2.00 9.88
N ILE A 22 -6.89 -1.56 9.09
CA ILE A 22 -5.74 -2.41 8.75
C ILE A 22 -4.78 -2.54 9.93
N GLN A 23 -4.49 -1.45 10.65
CA GLN A 23 -3.62 -1.49 11.84
C GLN A 23 -4.24 -2.31 12.97
N ASP A 24 -5.56 -2.24 13.14
CA ASP A 24 -6.29 -3.02 14.14
C ASP A 24 -6.34 -4.52 13.79
N TYR A 25 -6.16 -4.88 12.51
CA TYR A 25 -6.20 -6.28 12.08
C TYR A 25 -4.81 -6.92 11.98
N PHE A 26 -3.80 -6.16 11.56
CA PHE A 26 -2.44 -6.64 11.36
C PHE A 26 -1.49 -6.05 12.42
N PHE A 27 -1.42 -6.72 13.57
CA PHE A 27 -0.59 -6.28 14.70
C PHE A 27 0.92 -6.48 14.49
N ASP A 28 1.32 -7.35 13.55
CA ASP A 28 2.72 -7.76 13.35
C ASP A 28 3.17 -7.64 11.90
N TYR A 29 4.47 -7.36 11.72
CA TYR A 29 5.13 -7.38 10.42
C TYR A 29 4.98 -8.74 9.75
N GLN A 30 4.55 -8.73 8.49
CA GLN A 30 4.40 -9.94 7.68
C GLN A 30 5.57 -10.06 6.72
N TRP A 31 6.09 -11.28 6.60
CA TRP A 31 7.04 -11.63 5.55
C TRP A 31 6.27 -12.10 4.32
N ILE A 32 6.53 -11.47 3.18
CA ILE A 32 5.95 -11.83 1.89
C ILE A 32 7.04 -12.17 0.89
N THR A 33 6.69 -12.95 -0.13
CA THR A 33 7.55 -13.27 -1.27
C THR A 33 6.85 -12.86 -2.56
N ALA A 34 7.52 -12.10 -3.41
CA ALA A 34 6.99 -11.62 -4.68
C ALA A 34 8.11 -11.38 -5.70
N GLU A 35 7.77 -11.26 -6.98
CA GLU A 35 8.69 -10.83 -8.04
C GLU A 35 8.80 -9.30 -8.07
N ILE A 36 10.00 -8.76 -8.35
CA ILE A 36 10.15 -7.33 -8.62
C ILE A 36 9.83 -7.07 -10.09
N ALA A 37 8.77 -6.32 -10.37
CA ALA A 37 8.39 -5.91 -11.72
C ALA A 37 9.05 -4.61 -12.17
N ASP A 38 9.22 -3.64 -11.26
CA ASP A 38 9.86 -2.35 -11.55
C ASP A 38 10.60 -1.82 -10.33
N ILE A 39 11.66 -1.02 -10.56
CA ILE A 39 12.41 -0.32 -9.53
C ILE A 39 12.68 1.11 -9.99
N LYS A 40 12.25 2.09 -9.20
CA LYS A 40 12.60 3.50 -9.36
C LYS A 40 13.43 3.94 -8.17
N SER A 41 14.37 4.85 -8.40
CA SER A 41 15.16 5.43 -7.33
C SER A 41 15.31 6.93 -7.49
N ASP A 42 15.42 7.64 -6.37
CA ASP A 42 15.82 9.04 -6.36
C ASP A 42 17.28 9.22 -5.92
N LYS A 43 17.80 10.43 -6.08
CA LYS A 43 19.16 10.80 -5.67
C LYS A 43 19.38 10.75 -4.15
N ASN A 44 18.30 10.67 -3.37
CA ASN A 44 18.31 10.65 -1.92
C ASN A 44 18.31 9.22 -1.35
N GLY A 45 18.31 8.20 -2.21
CA GLY A 45 18.34 6.79 -1.83
C GLY A 45 16.99 6.22 -1.44
N ARG A 46 15.89 6.83 -1.90
CA ARG A 46 14.55 6.24 -1.81
C ARG A 46 14.36 5.34 -3.01
N TYR A 47 13.87 4.13 -2.78
CA TYR A 47 13.55 3.17 -3.81
C TYR A 47 12.06 2.87 -3.77
N TRP A 48 11.40 2.94 -4.92
CA TRP A 48 10.04 2.48 -5.11
C TRP A 48 10.09 1.21 -5.92
N PHE A 49 9.48 0.15 -5.41
CA PHE A 49 9.36 -1.14 -6.07
C PHE A 49 7.91 -1.33 -6.47
N THR A 50 7.70 -1.90 -7.65
CA THR A 50 6.45 -2.57 -7.96
C THR A 50 6.70 -4.07 -7.83
N LEU A 51 5.98 -4.72 -6.92
CA LEU A 51 6.05 -6.15 -6.65
C LEU A 51 4.83 -6.84 -7.28
N VAL A 52 5.04 -8.00 -7.89
CA VAL A 52 3.97 -8.78 -8.53
C VAL A 52 4.05 -10.26 -8.16
N GLU A 53 2.90 -10.92 -8.15
CA GLU A 53 2.78 -12.38 -8.15
C GLU A 53 2.13 -12.81 -9.46
N LYS A 54 2.71 -13.82 -10.12
CA LYS A 54 2.22 -14.31 -11.41
C LYS A 54 1.79 -15.77 -11.33
N LYS A 55 0.74 -16.10 -12.08
CA LYS A 55 0.29 -17.46 -12.32
C LYS A 55 -0.03 -17.61 -13.80
N GLU A 56 0.64 -18.56 -14.47
CA GLU A 56 0.39 -18.87 -15.90
C GLU A 56 0.42 -17.61 -16.79
N ASP A 57 1.42 -16.74 -16.57
CA ASP A 57 1.63 -15.45 -17.24
C ASP A 57 0.66 -14.30 -16.87
N GLU A 58 -0.33 -14.55 -16.00
CA GLU A 58 -1.22 -13.51 -15.49
C GLU A 58 -0.73 -12.95 -14.15
N ILE A 59 -0.78 -11.63 -13.98
CA ILE A 59 -0.53 -10.98 -12.68
C ILE A 59 -1.78 -11.14 -11.81
N ILE A 60 -1.64 -11.88 -10.70
CA ILE A 60 -2.74 -12.14 -9.78
C ILE A 60 -2.71 -11.26 -8.52
N ALA A 61 -1.55 -10.68 -8.21
CA ALA A 61 -1.40 -9.69 -7.15
C ALA A 61 -0.31 -8.67 -7.52
N GLN A 62 -0.51 -7.42 -7.11
CA GLN A 62 0.45 -6.34 -7.30
C GLN A 62 0.41 -5.39 -6.11
N ILE A 63 1.58 -4.93 -5.65
CA ILE A 63 1.71 -3.90 -4.63
C ILE A 63 2.91 -3.01 -4.92
N ASP A 64 2.79 -1.72 -4.61
CA ASP A 64 3.93 -0.80 -4.60
C ASP A 64 4.53 -0.74 -3.19
N ALA A 65 5.85 -0.77 -3.10
CA ALA A 65 6.60 -0.73 -1.85
C ALA A 65 7.66 0.37 -1.90
N VAL A 66 8.00 0.96 -0.74
CA VAL A 66 9.04 1.98 -0.66
C VAL A 66 10.10 1.59 0.36
N LEU A 67 11.37 1.55 -0.07
CA LEU A 67 12.51 1.43 0.81
C LEU A 67 13.18 2.79 0.96
N TRP A 68 13.38 3.23 2.20
CA TRP A 68 13.98 4.51 2.51
C TRP A 68 15.39 4.31 3.05
N LYS A 69 16.32 5.15 2.61
CA LYS A 69 17.69 5.16 3.15
C LYS A 69 17.66 5.62 4.61
N GLY A 70 17.90 4.70 5.54
CA GLY A 70 18.05 4.98 6.98
C GLY A 70 16.86 4.58 7.85
N GLU A 71 15.71 4.25 7.26
CA GLU A 71 14.55 3.73 7.99
C GLU A 71 13.82 2.69 7.11
N ILE A 72 13.50 1.54 7.70
CA ILE A 72 12.40 0.72 7.19
C ILE A 72 11.15 1.51 7.56
N VAL A 73 10.62 2.34 6.64
CA VAL A 73 9.44 3.15 6.95
C VAL A 73 8.22 2.25 6.96
N ASN A 74 7.51 2.28 8.09
CA ASN A 74 6.37 1.46 8.47
C ASN A 74 5.04 1.84 7.81
N ASN A 75 5.06 2.41 6.61
CA ASN A 75 3.83 2.85 5.94
C ASN A 75 3.67 2.11 4.61
N PHE A 76 3.06 0.93 4.71
CA PHE A 76 2.19 0.44 3.65
C PHE A 76 0.80 1.09 3.83
N PHE A 77 0.03 1.15 2.74
CA PHE A 77 -1.28 1.81 2.51
C PHE A 77 -1.19 3.27 2.04
#